data_AF-A0A2N2JLW6-F1
#
_entry.id   AF-A0A2N2JLW6-F1
#
_cell.length_a   1.000
_cell.length_b   1.000
_cell.length_c   1.000
_cell.angle_alpha   90.00
_cell.angle_beta   90.00
_cell.angle_gamma   90.00
#
_symmetry.space_group_name_H-M   'P 1'
#
loop_
_entity.id
_entity.type
_entity.pdbx_description
1 polymer ?
#
loop_
_entity_poly.entity_id
_entity_poly.type
_entity_poly.pdbx_seq_one_letter_code
_entity_poly.pdbx_strand_id
1 'polypeptide(L)'
;MTWAALRPLAVAAALAASAPVPSVASAANPAPAKSTPAAPLGRVDPDGLSGVLRGVPRLIHRSPDAVADAWDAVKHIANPTAQLRALSDKGLDHTACDGLVDLRAAVHEHEAPFGFRDDVRGRSWARPSLARVLLEAMRRLQREHPGKTIAIGDASQPGCGQVDHGTLVHLISGAEAARLVNLARVVLGHPTVTEITSARHFAGEADRFATGAERVEVERVILGQDRGDDGELVLRVATRRRRWLGAASDDELAAMAKDARRLATRAHLAAEEETATVGPDGMPAPRWVTHWIDPGAKRQLVAVTTGRTNRRLDLDDAIELRLSTWHPRKPASYRGETRWRRVTYPGAPGRWERWQQLYEAGHISHHNGRDVDLSYVTTDNTRHFAVDLDAMDVPATWRWFELLVTVADELGSPVEMILVDPSVKRHLAAHLPRRALKTALWTRIIRLAGGHDGHHHLRILAADARAETAARRVVVPEDRVPDSVREGHRRRR
;
A
#
# COMPACT_ATOMS: atom_id res chain seq x y z
N MET A 1 31.45 -35.37 42.02
CA MET A 1 29.99 -35.17 42.16
C MET A 1 29.35 -35.61 40.86
N THR A 2 28.40 -36.53 41.00
CA THR A 2 28.01 -37.56 40.04
C THR A 2 27.01 -37.08 38.98
N TRP A 3 27.21 -37.60 37.76
CA TRP A 3 26.30 -37.55 36.62
C TRP A 3 25.00 -38.28 36.93
N ALA A 4 23.85 -37.71 36.54
CA ALA A 4 22.56 -38.39 36.52
C ALA A 4 22.00 -38.36 35.09
N ALA A 5 22.01 -39.55 34.48
CA ALA A 5 21.33 -39.88 33.25
C ALA A 5 19.87 -40.24 33.54
N LEU A 6 18.95 -39.89 32.65
CA LEU A 6 17.63 -40.54 32.56
C LEU A 6 17.34 -40.94 31.11
N ARG A 7 16.87 -42.19 31.00
CA ARG A 7 16.65 -43.04 29.83
C ARG A 7 15.38 -42.63 29.04
N PRO A 8 15.27 -43.08 27.77
CA PRO A 8 14.09 -42.87 26.93
C PRO A 8 13.01 -43.93 27.20
N LEU A 9 11.74 -43.52 27.11
CA LEU A 9 10.60 -44.43 27.08
C LEU A 9 10.11 -44.60 25.64
N ALA A 10 10.11 -45.85 25.21
CA ALA A 10 9.53 -46.34 23.98
C ALA A 10 8.01 -46.18 23.97
N VAL A 11 7.44 -45.82 22.83
CA VAL A 11 6.01 -46.00 22.56
C VAL A 11 5.88 -46.92 21.35
N ALA A 12 5.24 -48.05 21.61
CA ALA A 12 5.00 -49.14 20.67
C ALA A 12 3.92 -48.77 19.64
N ALA A 13 4.13 -49.25 18.43
CA ALA A 13 3.13 -49.37 17.39
C ALA A 13 2.11 -50.46 17.77
N ALA A 14 0.82 -50.15 17.67
CA ALA A 14 -0.24 -51.15 17.66
C ALA A 14 -1.29 -50.75 16.61
N LEU A 15 -1.43 -51.65 15.64
CA LEU A 15 -2.49 -51.71 14.65
C LEU A 15 -3.86 -51.77 15.36
N ALA A 16 -4.81 -50.93 14.92
CA ALA A 16 -6.21 -51.10 15.27
C ALA A 16 -7.05 -51.06 13.99
N ALA A 17 -7.81 -52.14 13.83
CA ALA A 17 -8.64 -52.50 12.71
C ALA A 17 -9.72 -51.47 12.39
N SER A 18 -9.97 -51.33 11.10
CA SER A 18 -11.11 -50.67 10.50
C SER A 18 -12.43 -51.27 11.01
N ALA A 19 -13.28 -50.47 11.63
CA ALA A 19 -14.69 -50.76 11.82
C ALA A 19 -15.52 -49.84 10.90
N PRO A 20 -16.59 -50.33 10.27
CA PRO A 20 -17.39 -49.55 9.33
C PRO A 20 -18.18 -48.48 10.08
N VAL A 21 -18.02 -47.23 9.64
CA VAL A 21 -18.85 -46.11 10.08
C VAL A 21 -20.29 -46.36 9.64
N PRO A 22 -21.28 -46.27 10.54
CA PRO A 22 -22.68 -46.35 10.15
C PRO A 22 -23.04 -45.17 9.25
N SER A 23 -23.67 -45.49 8.12
CA SER A 23 -24.35 -44.56 7.23
C SER A 23 -25.30 -43.67 8.04
N VAL A 24 -24.87 -42.43 8.29
CA VAL A 24 -25.74 -41.38 8.80
C VAL A 24 -26.56 -40.89 7.62
N ALA A 25 -27.86 -41.12 7.71
CA ALA A 25 -28.86 -40.62 6.79
C ALA A 25 -28.60 -39.16 6.44
N SER A 26 -28.63 -38.90 5.13
CA SER A 26 -28.63 -37.59 4.50
C SER A 26 -29.67 -36.68 5.15
N ALA A 27 -29.24 -35.89 6.14
CA ALA A 27 -29.96 -34.70 6.55
C ALA A 27 -29.79 -33.70 5.41
N ALA A 28 -30.88 -33.43 4.71
CA ALA A 28 -30.95 -32.47 3.63
C ALA A 28 -30.20 -31.19 4.02
N ASN A 29 -29.22 -30.82 3.19
CA ASN A 29 -28.59 -29.50 3.24
C ASN A 29 -29.71 -28.45 3.35
N PRO A 30 -29.70 -27.55 4.36
CA PRO A 30 -30.52 -26.37 4.28
C PRO A 30 -30.10 -25.65 3.00
N ALA A 31 -31.08 -25.45 2.10
CA ALA A 31 -30.87 -24.73 0.86
C ALA A 31 -30.07 -23.45 1.15
N PRO A 32 -29.10 -23.07 0.29
CA PRO A 32 -28.38 -21.82 0.46
C PRO A 32 -29.41 -20.72 0.66
N ALA A 33 -29.32 -20.02 1.80
CA ALA A 33 -30.16 -18.87 2.07
C ALA A 33 -30.07 -17.97 0.83
N LYS A 34 -31.21 -17.78 0.16
CA LYS A 34 -31.32 -16.92 -1.01
C LYS A 34 -30.62 -15.62 -0.66
N SER A 35 -29.51 -15.34 -1.33
CA SER A 35 -28.91 -14.01 -1.30
C SER A 35 -30.04 -13.05 -1.63
N THR A 36 -30.42 -12.22 -0.67
CA THR A 36 -31.39 -11.16 -0.90
C THR A 36 -30.92 -10.42 -2.16
N PRO A 37 -31.72 -10.34 -3.23
CA PRO A 37 -31.37 -9.50 -4.36
C PRO A 37 -31.13 -8.12 -3.76
N ALA A 38 -29.96 -7.54 -4.01
CA ALA A 38 -29.76 -6.12 -3.76
C ALA A 38 -30.98 -5.41 -4.35
N ALA A 39 -31.68 -4.63 -3.52
CA ALA A 39 -32.87 -3.92 -3.96
C ALA A 39 -32.56 -3.25 -5.30
N PRO A 40 -33.46 -3.31 -6.30
CA PRO A 40 -33.20 -2.70 -7.60
C PRO A 40 -32.80 -1.25 -7.34
N LEU A 41 -31.56 -0.91 -7.69
CA LEU A 41 -31.06 0.45 -7.65
C LEU A 41 -32.10 1.27 -8.41
N GLY A 42 -32.87 2.08 -7.68
CA GLY A 42 -33.81 3.02 -8.27
C GLY A 42 -33.06 3.80 -9.34
N ARG A 43 -33.71 4.03 -10.48
CA ARG A 43 -33.14 4.79 -11.61
C ARG A 43 -32.35 5.98 -11.07
N VAL A 44 -31.04 5.87 -11.21
CA VAL A 44 -30.09 6.93 -10.85
C VAL A 44 -30.45 8.10 -11.75
N ASP A 45 -30.90 9.19 -11.14
CA ASP A 45 -30.94 10.48 -11.79
C ASP A 45 -29.54 10.71 -12.40
N PRO A 46 -29.38 10.97 -13.71
CA PRO A 46 -28.07 11.32 -14.27
C PRO A 46 -27.43 12.51 -13.53
N ASP A 47 -28.22 13.33 -12.84
CA ASP A 47 -27.75 14.43 -11.98
C ASP A 47 -27.47 14.00 -10.51
N GLY A 48 -27.80 12.77 -10.12
CA GLY A 48 -27.58 12.18 -8.79
C GLY A 48 -26.11 11.91 -8.45
N LEU A 49 -25.26 11.74 -9.47
CA LEU A 49 -23.80 11.76 -9.33
C LEU A 49 -23.30 13.11 -8.76
N SER A 50 -24.08 14.21 -8.93
CA SER A 50 -23.63 15.56 -8.59
C SER A 50 -23.51 15.82 -7.08
N GLY A 51 -24.28 15.13 -6.23
CA GLY A 51 -24.30 15.43 -4.79
C GLY A 51 -23.01 15.06 -4.07
N VAL A 52 -22.59 13.79 -4.20
CA VAL A 52 -21.34 13.30 -3.59
C VAL A 52 -20.12 13.95 -4.24
N LEU A 53 -20.12 14.07 -5.57
CA LEU A 53 -18.99 14.66 -6.29
C LEU A 53 -18.79 16.15 -6.02
N ARG A 54 -19.83 16.92 -5.64
CA ARG A 54 -19.66 18.33 -5.23
C ARG A 54 -18.70 18.50 -4.06
N GLY A 55 -18.62 17.52 -3.16
CA GLY A 55 -17.69 17.51 -2.03
C GLY A 55 -16.32 16.89 -2.32
N VAL A 56 -16.14 16.27 -3.49
CA VAL A 56 -14.87 15.66 -3.89
C VAL A 56 -14.00 16.73 -4.58
N PRO A 57 -12.79 17.03 -4.09
CA PRO A 57 -11.93 18.02 -4.72
C PRO A 57 -11.48 17.55 -6.11
N ARG A 58 -11.20 18.49 -6.99
CA ARG A 58 -10.59 18.17 -8.30
C ARG A 58 -9.16 17.70 -8.11
N LEU A 59 -8.70 16.75 -8.92
CA LEU A 59 -7.31 16.33 -8.91
C LEU A 59 -6.40 17.47 -9.33
N ILE A 60 -5.33 17.66 -8.57
CA ILE A 60 -4.27 18.60 -8.91
C ILE A 60 -3.17 17.80 -9.62
N HIS A 61 -3.01 18.04 -10.91
CA HIS A 61 -1.99 17.38 -11.71
C HIS A 61 -0.66 18.13 -11.58
N ARG A 62 0.39 17.41 -11.17
CA ARG A 62 1.75 17.94 -11.01
C ARG A 62 2.76 17.04 -11.70
N SER A 63 3.95 17.57 -11.97
CA SER A 63 5.07 16.70 -12.37
C SER A 63 5.44 15.77 -11.20
N PRO A 64 5.96 14.57 -11.46
CA PRO A 64 6.36 13.66 -10.39
C PRO A 64 7.39 14.28 -9.43
N ASP A 65 8.32 15.10 -9.94
CA ASP A 65 9.31 15.79 -9.10
C ASP A 65 8.64 16.83 -8.19
N ALA A 66 7.69 17.61 -8.70
CA ALA A 66 6.96 18.57 -7.88
C ALA A 66 6.13 17.91 -6.76
N VAL A 67 5.62 16.69 -6.99
CA VAL A 67 4.96 15.90 -5.94
C VAL A 67 5.98 15.46 -4.89
N ALA A 68 7.13 14.94 -5.30
CA ALA A 68 8.20 14.54 -4.38
C ALA A 68 8.72 15.73 -3.56
N ASP A 69 8.98 16.87 -4.17
CA ASP A 69 9.47 18.08 -3.49
C ASP A 69 8.44 18.59 -2.47
N ALA A 70 7.16 18.60 -2.84
CA ALA A 70 6.09 19.01 -1.95
C ALA A 70 5.93 18.05 -0.76
N TRP A 71 6.11 16.74 -0.98
CA TRP A 71 6.12 15.74 0.09
C TRP A 71 7.35 15.87 0.99
N ASP A 72 8.53 16.09 0.41
CA ASP A 72 9.78 16.28 1.15
C ASP A 72 9.70 17.51 2.06
N ALA A 73 9.10 18.60 1.58
CA ALA A 73 8.84 19.77 2.40
C ALA A 73 7.93 19.48 3.62
N VAL A 74 6.97 18.56 3.50
CA VAL A 74 6.05 18.19 4.59
C VAL A 74 6.71 17.23 5.58
N LYS A 75 7.39 16.18 5.10
CA LYS A 75 7.92 15.11 5.95
C LYS A 75 9.03 15.57 6.92
N HIS A 76 9.64 16.73 6.65
CA HIS A 76 10.68 17.32 7.48
C HIS A 76 10.15 18.33 8.53
N ILE A 77 8.85 18.63 8.54
CA ILE A 77 8.24 19.48 9.56
C ILE A 77 8.18 18.72 10.89
N ALA A 78 8.85 19.25 11.92
CA ALA A 78 8.94 18.59 13.22
C ALA A 78 7.64 18.67 14.06
N ASN A 79 6.89 19.76 13.93
CA ASN A 79 5.63 19.96 14.67
C ASN A 79 4.49 19.16 14.00
N PRO A 80 3.85 18.19 14.68
CA PRO A 80 2.85 17.33 14.05
C PRO A 80 1.60 18.06 13.53
N THR A 81 1.13 19.09 14.25
CA THR A 81 -0.02 19.92 13.82
C THR A 81 0.31 20.69 12.55
N ALA A 82 1.46 21.38 12.53
CA ALA A 82 1.91 22.12 11.35
C ALA A 82 2.16 21.18 10.16
N GLN A 83 2.64 19.97 10.45
CA GLN A 83 2.88 18.96 9.44
C GLN A 83 1.58 18.46 8.79
N LEU A 84 0.55 18.13 9.58
CA LEU A 84 -0.77 17.73 9.04
C LEU A 84 -1.45 18.87 8.29
N ARG A 85 -1.36 20.10 8.81
CA ARG A 85 -1.88 21.28 8.11
C ARG A 85 -1.18 21.47 6.75
N ALA A 86 0.15 21.41 6.71
CA ALA A 86 0.91 21.60 5.47
C ALA A 86 0.59 20.53 4.41
N LEU A 87 0.27 19.31 4.84
CA LEU A 87 -0.19 18.22 3.97
C LEU A 87 -1.53 18.57 3.30
N SER A 88 -2.50 19.05 4.10
CA SER A 88 -3.81 19.51 3.62
C SER A 88 -3.69 20.76 2.73
N ASP A 89 -2.95 21.79 3.16
CA ASP A 89 -2.79 23.06 2.43
C ASP A 89 -2.14 22.86 1.05
N LYS A 90 -1.24 21.88 0.93
CA LYS A 90 -0.61 21.54 -0.35
C LYS A 90 -1.50 20.68 -1.24
N GLY A 91 -2.62 20.17 -0.73
CA GLY A 91 -3.54 19.28 -1.43
C GLY A 91 -2.90 17.96 -1.87
N LEU A 92 -1.95 17.44 -1.08
CA LEU A 92 -1.17 16.27 -1.51
C LEU A 92 -2.01 14.99 -1.58
N ASP A 93 -3.08 14.90 -0.78
CA ASP A 93 -4.02 13.79 -0.77
C ASP A 93 -4.78 13.65 -2.11
N HIS A 94 -5.13 14.77 -2.74
CA HIS A 94 -5.79 14.82 -4.05
C HIS A 94 -4.87 15.31 -5.17
N THR A 95 -3.55 15.25 -4.98
CA THR A 95 -2.57 15.45 -6.04
C THR A 95 -2.35 14.15 -6.79
N ALA A 96 -2.43 14.22 -8.11
CA ALA A 96 -1.98 13.17 -9.02
C ALA A 96 -0.74 13.67 -9.77
N CYS A 97 0.09 12.76 -10.25
CA CYS A 97 1.11 13.11 -11.21
C CYS A 97 0.88 12.46 -12.56
N ASP A 98 1.19 13.25 -13.58
CA ASP A 98 1.24 12.78 -14.94
C ASP A 98 2.65 12.26 -15.25
N GLY A 99 2.75 11.44 -16.28
CA GLY A 99 4.06 11.09 -16.81
C GLY A 99 4.69 9.84 -16.20
N LEU A 100 3.99 9.08 -15.34
CA LEU A 100 4.37 7.70 -15.02
C LEU A 100 3.86 6.73 -16.09
N VAL A 101 4.38 5.50 -16.08
CA VAL A 101 3.96 4.36 -16.90
C VAL A 101 3.79 3.14 -16.00
N ASP A 102 2.85 2.27 -16.36
CA ASP A 102 2.70 0.97 -15.68
C ASP A 102 3.77 0.00 -16.18
N LEU A 103 4.67 -0.40 -15.27
CA LEU A 103 5.72 -1.37 -15.54
C LEU A 103 5.15 -2.73 -15.93
N ARG A 104 3.97 -3.13 -15.45
CA ARG A 104 3.37 -4.42 -15.83
C ARG A 104 2.99 -4.43 -17.30
N ALA A 105 2.29 -3.40 -17.74
CA ALA A 105 1.95 -3.21 -19.15
C ALA A 105 3.21 -3.15 -20.01
N ALA A 106 4.22 -2.36 -19.60
CA ALA A 106 5.48 -2.25 -20.34
C ALA A 106 6.24 -3.60 -20.41
N VAL A 107 6.37 -4.32 -19.31
CA VAL A 107 7.04 -5.63 -19.27
C VAL A 107 6.33 -6.62 -20.19
N HIS A 108 5.00 -6.66 -20.15
CA HIS A 108 4.20 -7.53 -21.00
C HIS A 108 4.38 -7.21 -22.48
N GLU A 109 4.28 -5.93 -22.84
CA GLU A 109 4.42 -5.44 -24.21
C GLU A 109 5.79 -5.74 -24.82
N HIS A 110 6.85 -5.63 -24.02
CA HIS A 110 8.21 -5.90 -24.46
C HIS A 110 8.65 -7.36 -24.28
N GLU A 111 7.73 -8.25 -23.88
CA GLU A 111 8.00 -9.66 -23.56
C GLU A 111 9.22 -9.83 -22.63
N ALA A 112 9.42 -8.87 -21.72
CA ALA A 112 10.58 -8.88 -20.84
C ALA A 112 10.37 -9.91 -19.72
N PRO A 113 11.36 -10.79 -19.42
CA PRO A 113 11.19 -11.84 -18.44
C PRO A 113 11.39 -11.29 -17.02
N PHE A 114 10.42 -10.52 -16.55
CA PHE A 114 10.30 -10.11 -15.15
C PHE A 114 9.19 -10.90 -14.45
N GLY A 115 9.45 -11.31 -13.22
CA GLY A 115 8.39 -11.62 -12.26
C GLY A 115 7.84 -10.36 -11.60
N PHE A 116 6.73 -10.49 -10.88
CA PHE A 116 6.26 -9.45 -9.97
C PHE A 116 5.96 -10.05 -8.60
N ARG A 117 6.30 -9.31 -7.53
CA ARG A 117 6.12 -9.78 -6.15
C ARG A 117 4.65 -9.97 -5.78
N ASP A 118 3.78 -9.06 -6.22
CA ASP A 118 2.38 -9.04 -5.82
C ASP A 118 1.51 -8.40 -6.91
N ASP A 119 0.52 -9.15 -7.42
CA ASP A 119 -0.45 -8.71 -8.43
C ASP A 119 -1.52 -7.77 -7.88
N VAL A 120 -1.66 -7.67 -6.56
CA VAL A 120 -2.78 -7.00 -5.90
C VAL A 120 -2.47 -5.54 -5.54
N ARG A 121 -1.22 -5.22 -5.22
CA ARG A 121 -0.88 -3.91 -4.61
C ARG A 121 -0.84 -2.72 -5.58
N GLY A 122 -0.83 -2.95 -6.89
CA GLY A 122 -0.83 -1.87 -7.89
C GLY A 122 0.36 -0.90 -7.82
N ARG A 123 1.46 -1.29 -7.16
CA ARG A 123 2.69 -0.49 -7.00
C ARG A 123 3.67 -0.76 -8.12
N SER A 124 3.22 -0.68 -9.36
CA SER A 124 4.00 -0.97 -10.56
C SER A 124 4.28 0.27 -11.41
N TRP A 125 4.11 1.49 -10.88
CA TRP A 125 4.26 2.70 -11.69
C TRP A 125 5.66 3.28 -11.57
N ALA A 126 6.24 3.69 -12.70
CA ALA A 126 7.58 4.24 -12.77
C ALA A 126 7.67 5.39 -13.77
N ARG A 127 8.75 6.17 -13.71
CA ARG A 127 9.13 7.08 -14.79
C ARG A 127 9.44 6.26 -16.05
N PRO A 128 9.12 6.78 -17.25
CA PRO A 128 9.53 6.17 -18.50
C PRO A 128 11.02 5.88 -18.56
N SER A 129 11.86 6.80 -18.09
CA SER A 129 13.32 6.61 -17.99
C SER A 129 13.68 5.36 -17.18
N LEU A 130 13.15 5.20 -15.97
CA LEU A 130 13.38 4.03 -15.13
C LEU A 130 12.87 2.75 -15.81
N ALA A 131 11.65 2.77 -16.33
CA ALA A 131 11.09 1.62 -17.03
C ALA A 131 11.99 1.17 -18.20
N ARG A 132 12.48 2.12 -19.00
CA ARG A 132 13.41 1.83 -20.10
C ARG A 132 14.74 1.25 -19.61
N VAL A 133 15.31 1.79 -18.53
CA VAL A 133 16.53 1.25 -17.93
C VAL A 133 16.33 -0.21 -17.51
N LEU A 134 15.22 -0.52 -16.85
CA LEU A 134 14.92 -1.88 -16.40
C LEU A 134 14.78 -2.85 -17.58
N LEU A 135 14.01 -2.48 -18.60
CA LEU A 135 13.77 -3.32 -19.77
C LEU A 135 15.09 -3.60 -20.53
N GLU A 136 15.89 -2.57 -20.77
CA GLU A 136 17.16 -2.70 -21.49
C GLU A 136 18.21 -3.47 -20.66
N ALA A 137 18.29 -3.23 -19.35
CA ALA A 137 19.17 -3.99 -18.48
C ALA A 137 18.78 -5.47 -18.44
N MET A 138 17.48 -5.79 -18.36
CA MET A 138 17.00 -7.18 -18.36
C MET A 138 17.29 -7.89 -19.67
N ARG A 139 17.09 -7.20 -20.81
CA ARG A 139 17.46 -7.72 -22.12
C ARG A 139 18.96 -8.05 -22.21
N ARG A 140 19.83 -7.22 -21.63
CA ARG A 140 21.28 -7.50 -21.55
C ARG A 140 21.58 -8.67 -20.64
N LEU A 141 20.96 -8.71 -19.45
CA LEU A 141 21.13 -9.81 -18.51
C LEU A 141 20.75 -11.15 -19.16
N GLN A 142 19.63 -11.21 -19.88
CA GLN A 142 19.18 -12.43 -20.57
C GLN A 142 20.13 -12.90 -21.68
N ARG A 143 20.79 -11.97 -22.38
CA ARG A 143 21.80 -12.35 -23.38
C ARG A 143 23.04 -12.98 -22.74
N GLU A 144 23.42 -12.53 -21.57
CA GLU A 144 24.63 -12.98 -20.86
C GLU A 144 24.35 -14.18 -19.93
N HIS A 145 23.13 -14.26 -19.40
CA HIS A 145 22.64 -15.27 -18.48
C HIS A 145 21.23 -15.73 -18.90
N PRO A 146 21.11 -16.55 -19.97
CA PRO A 146 19.83 -17.01 -20.48
C PRO A 146 18.98 -17.67 -19.40
N GLY A 147 17.71 -17.27 -19.34
CA GLY A 147 16.74 -17.81 -18.37
C GLY A 147 16.74 -17.12 -17.01
N LYS A 148 17.71 -16.26 -16.67
CA LYS A 148 17.73 -15.57 -15.37
C LYS A 148 16.72 -14.43 -15.27
N THR A 149 15.80 -14.49 -14.33
CA THR A 149 14.78 -13.46 -14.10
C THR A 149 15.02 -12.67 -12.81
N ILE A 150 14.31 -11.56 -12.69
CA ILE A 150 14.21 -10.73 -11.50
C ILE A 150 12.74 -10.44 -11.29
N ALA A 151 12.30 -10.38 -10.03
CA ALA A 151 10.98 -9.90 -9.71
C ALA A 151 10.99 -8.40 -9.41
N ILE A 152 10.02 -7.68 -9.96
CA ILE A 152 9.72 -6.29 -9.60
C ILE A 152 8.80 -6.30 -8.38
N GLY A 153 9.22 -5.59 -7.34
CA GLY A 153 8.44 -5.38 -6.13
C GLY A 153 7.75 -4.02 -6.16
N ASP A 154 7.95 -3.27 -5.09
CA ASP A 154 7.32 -1.98 -4.89
C ASP A 154 7.99 -0.90 -5.77
N ALA A 155 7.19 -0.25 -6.60
CA ALA A 155 7.51 1.02 -7.27
C ALA A 155 6.55 2.12 -6.78
N SER A 156 6.27 3.13 -7.60
CA SER A 156 5.24 4.12 -7.31
C SER A 156 3.83 3.57 -7.50
N GLN A 157 2.87 4.27 -6.89
CA GLN A 157 1.44 4.06 -7.14
C GLN A 157 0.97 4.90 -8.36
N PRO A 158 -0.17 4.55 -8.95
CA PRO A 158 -0.82 5.35 -9.98
C PRO A 158 -0.97 6.81 -9.54
N GLY A 159 -0.56 7.75 -10.40
CA GLY A 159 -0.63 9.18 -10.11
C GLY A 159 0.33 9.64 -8.99
N CYS A 160 1.50 9.01 -8.87
CA CYS A 160 2.51 9.28 -7.84
C CYS A 160 2.13 8.85 -6.44
N GLY A 161 3.14 8.82 -5.58
CA GLY A 161 3.08 8.15 -4.30
C GLY A 161 2.18 8.81 -3.26
N GLN A 162 2.35 8.27 -2.07
CA GLN A 162 1.28 8.22 -1.10
C GLN A 162 1.52 9.15 0.07
N VAL A 163 0.47 9.88 0.42
CA VAL A 163 0.46 10.77 1.58
C VAL A 163 0.12 10.00 2.86
N ASP A 164 -0.89 9.14 2.80
CA ASP A 164 -1.36 8.31 3.91
C ASP A 164 -0.78 6.91 3.82
N HIS A 165 0.39 6.64 4.43
CA HIS A 165 1.08 5.36 4.26
C HIS A 165 0.28 4.20 4.89
N GLY A 166 0.34 3.03 4.25
CA GLY A 166 -0.40 1.83 4.65
C GLY A 166 -1.70 1.61 3.88
N THR A 167 -2.00 2.49 2.92
CA THR A 167 -3.10 2.42 1.95
C THR A 167 -2.61 2.05 0.54
N LEU A 168 -3.51 1.65 -0.36
CA LEU A 168 -3.23 1.52 -1.78
C LEU A 168 -3.96 2.63 -2.53
N VAL A 169 -3.28 3.38 -3.37
CA VAL A 169 -3.94 4.38 -4.21
C VAL A 169 -4.18 3.82 -5.60
N HIS A 170 -5.39 4.03 -6.10
CA HIS A 170 -5.83 3.62 -7.44
C HIS A 170 -6.35 4.84 -8.19
N LEU A 171 -6.17 4.83 -9.51
CA LEU A 171 -6.95 5.66 -10.43
C LEU A 171 -8.03 4.75 -11.03
N ILE A 172 -9.29 5.07 -10.75
CA ILE A 172 -10.45 4.27 -11.13
C ILE A 172 -11.26 5.11 -12.10
N SER A 173 -11.66 4.55 -13.25
CA SER A 173 -12.47 5.25 -14.24
C SER A 173 -13.73 4.47 -14.63
N GLY A 174 -14.58 5.11 -15.44
CA GLY A 174 -15.71 4.46 -16.11
C GLY A 174 -16.77 3.88 -15.19
N ALA A 175 -17.24 2.68 -15.53
CA ALA A 175 -18.33 2.02 -14.81
C ALA A 175 -17.98 1.77 -13.33
N GLU A 176 -16.71 1.51 -13.02
CA GLU A 176 -16.28 1.33 -11.63
C GLU A 176 -16.29 2.65 -10.87
N ALA A 177 -15.80 3.74 -11.47
CA ALA A 177 -15.88 5.06 -10.87
C ALA A 177 -17.33 5.46 -10.58
N ALA A 178 -18.23 5.28 -11.55
CA ALA A 178 -19.66 5.52 -11.39
C ALA A 178 -20.27 4.66 -10.26
N ARG A 179 -19.91 3.37 -10.18
CA ARG A 179 -20.33 2.48 -9.09
C ARG A 179 -19.87 3.02 -7.73
N LEU A 180 -18.62 3.44 -7.61
CA LEU A 180 -18.09 3.97 -6.35
C LEU A 180 -18.80 5.25 -5.91
N VAL A 181 -19.07 6.18 -6.83
CA VAL A 181 -19.83 7.40 -6.49
C VAL A 181 -21.22 7.05 -5.98
N ASN A 182 -21.91 6.11 -6.63
CA ASN A 182 -23.26 5.69 -6.25
C ASN A 182 -23.32 4.99 -4.88
N LEU A 183 -22.24 4.29 -4.50
CA LEU A 183 -22.15 3.60 -3.22
C LEU A 183 -21.55 4.46 -2.10
N ALA A 184 -20.87 5.55 -2.46
CA ALA A 184 -20.14 6.38 -1.52
C ALA A 184 -21.08 7.10 -0.55
N ARG A 185 -20.64 7.15 0.71
CA ARG A 185 -21.28 7.91 1.78
C ARG A 185 -20.24 8.85 2.38
N VAL A 186 -20.66 9.99 2.93
CA VAL A 186 -19.74 10.87 3.64
C VAL A 186 -19.42 10.25 5.00
N VAL A 187 -18.16 9.84 5.18
CA VAL A 187 -17.64 9.28 6.43
C VAL A 187 -16.46 10.13 6.85
N LEU A 188 -16.59 10.79 8.00
CA LEU A 188 -15.60 11.74 8.50
C LEU A 188 -15.22 12.80 7.45
N GLY A 189 -16.21 13.34 6.73
CA GLY A 189 -16.01 14.41 5.75
C GLY A 189 -15.52 13.91 4.39
N HIS A 190 -15.21 12.63 4.24
CA HIS A 190 -14.74 12.06 2.98
C HIS A 190 -15.75 11.10 2.36
N PRO A 191 -16.00 11.19 1.05
CA PRO A 191 -16.78 10.19 0.33
C PRO A 191 -16.09 8.83 0.38
N THR A 192 -16.74 7.88 1.03
CA THR A 192 -16.16 6.59 1.42
C THR A 192 -17.12 5.46 1.09
N VAL A 193 -16.59 4.38 0.52
CA VAL A 193 -17.27 3.09 0.34
C VAL A 193 -16.62 2.09 1.30
N THR A 194 -17.43 1.40 2.10
CA THR A 194 -16.95 0.33 2.99
C THR A 194 -17.64 -0.97 2.63
N GLU A 195 -16.85 -2.00 2.34
CA GLU A 195 -17.32 -3.34 2.03
C GLU A 195 -16.73 -4.34 3.02
N ILE A 196 -17.51 -5.32 3.45
CA ILE A 196 -17.01 -6.45 4.23
C ILE A 196 -17.01 -7.66 3.31
N THR A 197 -15.83 -8.24 3.09
CA THR A 197 -15.61 -9.42 2.27
C THR A 197 -14.88 -10.51 3.06
N SER A 198 -14.56 -11.61 2.40
CA SER A 198 -13.85 -12.75 2.95
C SER A 198 -12.40 -12.79 2.44
N ALA A 199 -11.47 -13.22 3.28
CA ALA A 199 -10.05 -13.34 2.96
C ALA A 199 -9.75 -14.18 1.70
N ARG A 200 -10.62 -15.14 1.36
CA ARG A 200 -10.54 -15.95 0.12
C ARG A 200 -10.51 -15.15 -1.17
N HIS A 201 -10.99 -13.89 -1.15
CA HIS A 201 -10.97 -13.02 -2.32
C HIS A 201 -9.59 -12.39 -2.57
N PHE A 202 -8.59 -12.68 -1.73
CA PHE A 202 -7.20 -12.22 -1.86
C PHE A 202 -6.26 -13.42 -2.09
N ALA A 203 -6.55 -14.20 -3.14
CA ALA A 203 -5.74 -15.34 -3.57
C ALA A 203 -4.35 -14.86 -4.03
N GLY A 204 -3.39 -14.87 -3.11
CA GLY A 204 -2.06 -14.26 -3.28
C GLY A 204 -1.52 -13.67 -1.97
N GLU A 205 -2.40 -13.48 -0.98
CA GLU A 205 -2.07 -12.92 0.33
C GLU A 205 -2.53 -13.84 1.47
N ALA A 206 -2.63 -15.14 1.20
CA ALA A 206 -3.16 -16.13 2.16
C ALA A 206 -2.35 -16.18 3.46
N ASP A 207 -1.05 -15.88 3.41
CA ASP A 207 -0.15 -15.78 4.56
C ASP A 207 -0.48 -14.62 5.52
N ARG A 208 -1.26 -13.64 5.07
CA ARG A 208 -1.69 -12.49 5.90
C ARG A 208 -2.92 -12.79 6.76
N PHE A 209 -3.59 -13.92 6.49
CA PHE A 209 -4.81 -14.35 7.14
C PHE A 209 -4.58 -15.71 7.81
N ALA A 210 -5.17 -15.96 8.97
CA ALA A 210 -5.16 -17.29 9.58
C ALA A 210 -6.10 -18.25 8.84
N THR A 211 -7.21 -17.76 8.27
CA THR A 211 -8.12 -18.57 7.43
C THR A 211 -8.67 -17.79 6.25
N GLY A 212 -9.01 -18.49 5.16
CA GLY A 212 -9.71 -17.89 4.02
C GLY A 212 -11.11 -17.36 4.36
N ALA A 213 -11.70 -17.76 5.49
CA ALA A 213 -13.03 -17.31 5.92
C ALA A 213 -13.01 -16.00 6.71
N GLU A 214 -11.82 -15.47 7.05
CA GLU A 214 -11.71 -14.24 7.81
C GLU A 214 -12.43 -13.06 7.16
N ARG A 215 -13.10 -12.27 7.99
CA ARG A 215 -13.78 -11.03 7.56
C ARG A 215 -12.72 -9.96 7.33
N VAL A 216 -12.78 -9.35 6.15
CA VAL A 216 -11.91 -8.25 5.73
C VAL A 216 -12.79 -7.06 5.40
N GLU A 217 -12.58 -5.95 6.09
CA GLU A 217 -13.13 -4.65 5.73
C GLU A 217 -12.24 -4.02 4.66
N VAL A 218 -12.84 -3.62 3.54
CA VAL A 218 -12.22 -2.84 2.47
C VAL A 218 -12.87 -1.46 2.48
N GLU A 219 -12.09 -0.47 2.90
CA GLU A 219 -12.50 0.94 2.95
C GLU A 219 -11.85 1.66 1.76
N ARG A 220 -12.67 2.28 0.91
CA ARG A 220 -12.23 3.07 -0.25
C ARG A 220 -12.65 4.51 -0.05
N VAL A 221 -11.67 5.40 0.06
CA VAL A 221 -11.88 6.84 0.23
C VAL A 221 -11.61 7.53 -1.10
N ILE A 222 -12.59 8.25 -1.63
CA ILE A 222 -12.43 9.06 -2.84
C ILE A 222 -11.70 10.34 -2.45
N LEU A 223 -10.44 10.45 -2.88
CA LEU A 223 -9.58 11.57 -2.55
C LEU A 223 -9.77 12.74 -3.49
N GLY A 224 -10.01 12.46 -4.76
CA GLY A 224 -10.26 13.51 -5.75
C GLY A 224 -10.85 12.95 -7.05
N GLN A 225 -11.34 13.85 -7.88
CA GLN A 225 -11.97 13.53 -9.16
C GLN A 225 -11.33 14.32 -10.30
N ASP A 226 -11.37 13.75 -11.49
CA ASP A 226 -11.06 14.44 -12.73
C ASP A 226 -11.94 13.93 -13.87
N ARG A 227 -11.85 14.59 -15.02
CA ARG A 227 -12.40 14.12 -16.28
C ARG A 227 -11.26 13.69 -17.17
N GLY A 228 -11.24 12.42 -17.53
CA GLY A 228 -10.40 11.90 -18.61
C GLY A 228 -10.69 12.64 -19.91
N ASP A 229 -9.84 12.41 -20.90
CA ASP A 229 -9.85 13.22 -22.12
C ASP A 229 -11.07 12.99 -23.02
N ASP A 230 -11.71 11.83 -22.88
CA ASP A 230 -13.00 11.48 -23.47
C ASP A 230 -14.20 11.96 -22.62
N GLY A 231 -13.94 12.70 -21.54
CA GLY A 231 -14.94 13.13 -20.57
C GLY A 231 -15.31 12.07 -19.53
N GLU A 232 -14.67 10.91 -19.54
CA GLU A 232 -14.89 9.85 -18.56
C GLU A 232 -14.55 10.33 -17.15
N LEU A 233 -15.34 9.94 -16.15
CA LEU A 233 -15.03 10.24 -14.76
C LEU A 233 -13.83 9.42 -14.31
N VAL A 234 -12.79 10.09 -13.79
CA VAL A 234 -11.63 9.46 -13.16
C VAL A 234 -11.63 9.82 -11.67
N LEU A 235 -11.43 8.84 -10.80
CA LEU A 235 -11.35 9.01 -9.36
C LEU A 235 -9.99 8.55 -8.85
N ARG A 236 -9.37 9.37 -8.00
CA ARG A 236 -8.25 8.93 -7.16
C ARG A 236 -8.82 8.35 -5.87
N VAL A 237 -8.53 7.09 -5.61
CA VAL A 237 -9.13 6.34 -4.50
C VAL A 237 -8.05 5.73 -3.63
N ALA A 238 -8.05 6.05 -2.34
CA ALA A 238 -7.24 5.34 -1.35
C ALA A 238 -8.02 4.16 -0.77
N THR A 239 -7.41 2.98 -0.81
CA THR A 239 -7.95 1.73 -0.31
C THR A 239 -7.20 1.30 0.95
N ARG A 240 -7.94 1.04 2.02
CA ARG A 240 -7.44 0.44 3.26
C ARG A 240 -8.12 -0.90 3.47
N ARG A 241 -7.34 -1.87 3.92
CA ARG A 241 -7.88 -3.19 4.30
C ARG A 241 -7.65 -3.44 5.77
N ARG A 242 -8.67 -3.98 6.45
CA ARG A 242 -8.58 -4.35 7.86
C ARG A 242 -9.14 -5.74 8.06
N ARG A 243 -8.40 -6.60 8.76
CA ARG A 243 -8.94 -7.90 9.19
C ARG A 243 -9.68 -7.75 10.51
N TRP A 244 -10.79 -8.46 10.63
CA TRP A 244 -11.55 -8.52 11.88
C TRP A 244 -10.83 -9.39 12.91
N LEU A 245 -10.69 -8.89 14.14
CA LEU A 245 -10.06 -9.63 15.25
C LEU A 245 -11.06 -10.10 16.31
N GLY A 246 -12.36 -9.93 16.08
CA GLY A 246 -13.40 -10.34 17.01
C GLY A 246 -14.09 -9.17 17.74
N ALA A 247 -15.07 -9.53 18.57
CA ALA A 247 -15.56 -8.65 19.62
C ALA A 247 -14.49 -8.52 20.70
N ALA A 248 -14.37 -7.35 21.29
CA ALA A 248 -13.41 -7.09 22.35
C ALA A 248 -13.85 -7.76 23.67
N SER A 249 -12.90 -8.39 24.36
CA SER A 249 -13.08 -8.80 25.76
C SER A 249 -13.03 -7.60 26.72
N ASP A 250 -13.53 -7.76 27.94
CA ASP A 250 -13.53 -6.70 28.95
C ASP A 250 -12.09 -6.23 29.29
N ASP A 251 -11.14 -7.16 29.38
CA ASP A 251 -9.72 -6.85 29.62
C ASP A 251 -9.11 -6.03 28.48
N GLU A 252 -9.43 -6.40 27.23
CA GLU A 252 -9.00 -5.67 26.05
C GLU A 252 -9.61 -4.26 26.02
N LEU A 253 -10.87 -4.11 26.42
CA LEU A 253 -11.54 -2.82 26.52
C LEU A 253 -10.94 -1.95 27.62
N ALA A 254 -10.66 -2.52 28.78
CA ALA A 254 -9.99 -1.81 29.87
C ALA A 254 -8.58 -1.34 29.46
N ALA A 255 -7.83 -2.19 28.76
CA ALA A 255 -6.50 -1.84 28.25
C ALA A 255 -6.57 -0.74 27.18
N MET A 256 -7.47 -0.87 26.22
CA MET A 256 -7.73 0.13 25.17
C MET A 256 -8.15 1.47 25.79
N ALA A 257 -9.08 1.46 26.74
CA ALA A 257 -9.59 2.63 27.44
C ALA A 257 -8.46 3.39 28.16
N LYS A 258 -7.62 2.64 28.90
CA LYS A 258 -6.46 3.19 29.60
C LYS A 258 -5.48 3.84 28.63
N ASP A 259 -5.16 3.17 27.53
CA ASP A 259 -4.25 3.69 26.51
C ASP A 259 -4.79 4.95 25.83
N ALA A 260 -6.08 4.94 25.46
CA ALA A 260 -6.73 6.07 24.81
C ALA A 260 -6.81 7.29 25.73
N ARG A 261 -7.24 7.12 26.98
CA ARG A 261 -7.26 8.21 27.98
C ARG A 261 -5.87 8.77 28.26
N ARG A 262 -4.84 7.91 28.35
CA ARG A 262 -3.46 8.35 28.53
C ARG A 262 -3.00 9.25 27.39
N LEU A 263 -3.26 8.83 26.14
CA LEU A 263 -2.92 9.63 24.95
C LEU A 263 -3.70 10.94 24.95
N ALA A 264 -5.02 10.93 25.11
CA ALA A 264 -5.84 12.14 25.12
C ALA A 264 -5.39 13.17 26.18
N THR A 265 -4.82 12.70 27.30
CA THR A 265 -4.33 13.57 28.39
C THR A 265 -2.91 14.10 28.18
N ARG A 266 -2.00 13.26 27.65
CA ARG A 266 -0.54 13.56 27.64
C ARG A 266 0.00 13.96 26.28
N ALA A 267 -0.66 13.55 25.21
CA ALA A 267 -0.19 13.76 23.85
C ALA A 267 -0.53 15.18 23.36
N HIS A 268 0.14 15.61 22.30
CA HIS A 268 -0.20 16.85 21.62
C HIS A 268 -1.51 16.68 20.86
N LEU A 269 -2.43 17.64 21.03
CA LEU A 269 -3.61 17.73 20.20
C LEU A 269 -3.20 18.20 18.79
N ALA A 270 -3.19 17.27 17.85
CA ALA A 270 -2.72 17.50 16.48
C ALA A 270 -3.80 18.15 15.62
N ALA A 271 -5.03 17.64 15.71
CA ALA A 271 -6.21 18.18 15.03
C ALA A 271 -7.48 17.92 15.86
N GLU A 272 -8.45 18.82 15.76
CA GLU A 272 -9.81 18.65 16.28
C GLU A 272 -10.76 19.35 15.31
N GLU A 273 -11.69 18.60 14.73
CA GLU A 273 -12.64 19.12 13.76
C GLU A 273 -14.00 18.46 13.91
N GLU A 274 -15.04 19.25 13.66
CA GLU A 274 -16.38 18.73 13.46
C GLU A 274 -16.54 18.33 12.00
N THR A 275 -17.10 17.16 11.76
CA THR A 275 -17.26 16.58 10.44
C THR A 275 -18.61 15.86 10.33
N ALA A 276 -19.11 15.75 9.10
CA ALA A 276 -20.32 14.98 8.84
C ALA A 276 -19.97 13.50 8.67
N THR A 277 -20.71 12.62 9.35
CA THR A 277 -20.68 11.17 9.10
C THR A 277 -22.10 10.69 8.85
N VAL A 278 -22.27 9.67 8.02
CA VAL A 278 -23.56 8.99 7.90
C VAL A 278 -23.76 8.04 9.08
N GLY A 279 -24.81 8.27 9.87
CA GLY A 279 -25.21 7.44 11.00
C GLY A 279 -25.74 6.06 10.58
N PRO A 280 -25.98 5.16 11.55
CA PRO A 280 -26.56 3.83 11.28
C PRO A 280 -27.95 3.88 10.62
N ASP A 281 -28.68 4.97 10.82
CA ASP A 281 -29.98 5.30 10.22
C ASP A 281 -29.87 5.83 8.78
N GLY A 282 -28.65 5.97 8.26
CA GLY A 282 -28.41 6.54 6.93
C GLY A 282 -28.46 8.07 6.89
N MET A 283 -28.68 8.74 8.03
CA MET A 283 -28.78 10.20 8.09
C MET A 283 -27.42 10.82 8.42
N PRO A 284 -27.09 12.01 7.86
CA PRO A 284 -25.93 12.76 8.29
C PRO A 284 -26.04 13.13 9.77
N ALA A 285 -24.99 12.83 10.53
CA ALA A 285 -24.84 13.21 11.93
C ALA A 285 -23.51 13.94 12.10
N PRO A 286 -23.48 15.08 12.79
CA PRO A 286 -22.22 15.73 13.15
C PRO A 286 -21.44 14.83 14.10
N ARG A 287 -20.14 14.72 13.86
CA ARG A 287 -19.19 13.96 14.67
C ARG A 287 -17.93 14.79 14.88
N TRP A 288 -17.31 14.60 16.03
CA TRP A 288 -16.02 15.21 16.32
C TRP A 288 -14.90 14.21 16.07
N VAL A 289 -13.97 14.58 15.20
CA VAL A 289 -12.72 13.85 14.98
C VAL A 289 -11.63 14.56 15.72
N THR A 290 -10.96 13.84 16.61
CA THR A 290 -9.86 14.38 17.40
C THR A 290 -8.63 13.50 17.25
N HIS A 291 -7.51 14.11 16.86
CA HIS A 291 -6.23 13.44 16.63
C HIS A 291 -5.21 13.90 17.66
N TRP A 292 -4.70 12.95 18.43
CA TRP A 292 -3.61 13.16 19.37
C TRP A 292 -2.35 12.41 18.94
N ILE A 293 -1.19 13.05 19.10
CA ILE A 293 0.11 12.50 18.76
C ILE A 293 1.05 12.64 19.96
N ASP A 294 1.62 11.53 20.40
CA ASP A 294 2.70 11.47 21.40
C ASP A 294 4.02 11.12 20.69
N PRO A 295 4.85 12.12 20.35
CA PRO A 295 6.13 11.90 19.69
C PRO A 295 7.10 11.08 20.53
N GLY A 296 7.07 11.24 21.87
CA GLY A 296 7.96 10.55 22.79
C GLY A 296 7.66 9.06 22.85
N ALA A 297 6.39 8.69 22.92
CA ALA A 297 5.95 7.30 22.88
C ALA A 297 5.86 6.72 21.47
N LYS A 298 6.01 7.54 20.41
CA LYS A 298 5.75 7.17 19.00
C LYS A 298 4.36 6.55 18.81
N ARG A 299 3.36 7.16 19.45
CA ARG A 299 1.96 6.69 19.42
C ARG A 299 1.04 7.80 18.98
N GLN A 300 -0.07 7.43 18.38
CA GLN A 300 -1.15 8.35 18.06
C GLN A 300 -2.51 7.72 18.28
N LEU A 301 -3.50 8.57 18.51
CA LEU A 301 -4.90 8.25 18.70
C LEU A 301 -5.74 9.15 17.80
N VAL A 302 -6.62 8.56 16.99
CA VAL A 302 -7.75 9.29 16.38
C VAL A 302 -9.02 8.80 17.02
N ALA A 303 -9.81 9.69 17.61
CA ALA A 303 -11.13 9.37 18.16
C ALA A 303 -12.23 10.03 17.33
N VAL A 304 -13.31 9.28 17.11
CA VAL A 304 -14.57 9.78 16.55
C VAL A 304 -15.61 9.74 17.66
N THR A 305 -16.19 10.90 17.97
CA THR A 305 -17.07 11.10 19.13
C THR A 305 -18.36 11.82 18.74
N THR A 306 -19.40 11.64 19.56
CA THR A 306 -20.70 12.32 19.42
C THR A 306 -20.65 13.81 19.78
N GLY A 307 -19.72 14.20 20.65
CA GLY A 307 -19.54 15.56 21.12
C GLY A 307 -18.06 15.95 21.20
N ARG A 308 -17.80 17.24 21.34
CA ARG A 308 -16.42 17.76 21.44
C ARG A 308 -15.73 17.27 22.71
N THR A 309 -14.51 16.75 22.57
CA THR A 309 -13.81 16.12 23.71
C THR A 309 -13.13 17.12 24.65
N ASN A 310 -12.81 18.35 24.24
CA ASN A 310 -12.13 19.36 25.08
C ASN A 310 -10.88 18.80 25.81
N ARG A 311 -10.12 17.90 25.16
CA ARG A 311 -8.98 17.14 25.72
C ARG A 311 -9.29 16.12 26.82
N ARG A 312 -10.56 15.78 27.03
CA ARG A 312 -11.00 14.63 27.84
C ARG A 312 -11.81 13.69 26.96
N LEU A 313 -11.25 12.52 26.68
CA LEU A 313 -11.97 11.48 25.95
C LEU A 313 -12.91 10.74 26.90
N ASP A 314 -14.21 10.98 26.74
CA ASP A 314 -15.24 10.09 27.26
C ASP A 314 -15.46 8.92 26.28
N LEU A 315 -15.46 7.70 26.79
CA LEU A 315 -15.64 6.51 25.97
C LEU A 315 -17.11 6.21 25.71
N ASP A 316 -18.02 6.75 26.52
CA ASP A 316 -19.45 6.60 26.28
C ASP A 316 -19.90 7.39 25.05
N ASP A 317 -19.22 8.51 24.78
CA ASP A 317 -19.38 9.33 23.58
C ASP A 317 -18.55 8.84 22.38
N ALA A 318 -17.61 7.92 22.60
CA ALA A 318 -16.76 7.39 21.55
C ALA A 318 -17.50 6.35 20.69
N ILE A 319 -17.45 6.57 19.38
CA ILE A 319 -17.98 5.66 18.37
C ILE A 319 -16.85 4.83 17.77
N GLU A 320 -15.70 5.46 17.58
CA GLU A 320 -14.54 4.82 16.98
C GLU A 320 -13.25 5.35 17.59
N LEU A 321 -12.27 4.46 17.79
CA LEU A 321 -10.94 4.79 18.26
C LEU A 321 -9.91 4.09 17.37
N ARG A 322 -8.93 4.84 16.85
CA ARG A 322 -7.83 4.32 16.04
C ARG A 322 -6.53 4.54 16.79
N LEU A 323 -5.90 3.45 17.22
CA LEU A 323 -4.60 3.47 17.89
C LEU A 323 -3.54 2.97 16.92
N SER A 324 -2.45 3.71 16.75
CA SER A 324 -1.37 3.29 15.84
C SER A 324 0.00 3.82 16.28
N THR A 325 1.05 3.31 15.63
CA THR A 325 2.39 3.87 15.76
C THR A 325 2.49 5.16 14.96
N TRP A 326 2.99 6.22 15.59
CA TRP A 326 3.28 7.47 14.92
C TRP A 326 4.71 7.49 14.37
N HIS A 327 4.89 8.09 13.19
CA HIS A 327 6.19 8.27 12.58
C HIS A 327 6.35 9.70 12.07
N PRO A 328 7.39 10.46 12.50
CA PRO A 328 7.53 11.88 12.19
C PRO A 328 7.66 12.18 10.70
N ARG A 329 8.22 11.24 9.92
CA ARG A 329 8.36 11.40 8.46
C ARG A 329 7.16 10.87 7.67
N LYS A 330 6.10 10.43 8.36
CA LYS A 330 4.89 9.87 7.77
C LYS A 330 3.66 10.29 8.60
N PRO A 331 3.36 11.60 8.67
CA PRO A 331 2.32 12.17 9.53
C PRO A 331 0.95 11.50 9.40
N ALA A 332 0.55 11.15 8.17
CA ALA A 332 -0.71 10.49 7.87
C ALA A 332 -0.58 8.95 7.79
N SER A 333 0.50 8.36 8.30
CA SER A 333 0.65 6.90 8.35
C SER A 333 0.03 6.33 9.60
N TYR A 334 -0.88 5.38 9.44
CA TYR A 334 -1.48 4.64 10.54
C TYR A 334 -0.86 3.24 10.64
N ARG A 335 0.48 3.18 10.74
CA ARG A 335 1.20 1.90 10.73
C ARG A 335 0.77 1.06 11.94
N GLY A 336 0.32 -0.17 11.66
CA GLY A 336 -0.15 -1.08 12.69
C GLY A 336 -1.45 -0.64 13.35
N GLU A 337 -2.27 0.18 12.67
CA GLU A 337 -3.55 0.65 13.22
C GLU A 337 -4.42 -0.50 13.75
N THR A 338 -4.78 -0.39 15.01
CA THR A 338 -5.91 -1.11 15.60
C THR A 338 -7.09 -0.15 15.70
N ARG A 339 -8.14 -0.45 14.95
CA ARG A 339 -9.41 0.28 14.95
C ARG A 339 -10.40 -0.45 15.86
N TRP A 340 -10.91 0.27 16.83
CA TRP A 340 -11.99 -0.14 17.71
C TRP A 340 -13.24 0.60 17.27
N ARG A 341 -14.31 -0.13 16.96
CA ARG A 341 -15.57 0.46 16.53
C ARG A 341 -16.70 -0.07 17.39
N ARG A 342 -17.51 0.84 17.92
CA ARG A 342 -18.73 0.49 18.63
C ARG A 342 -19.82 0.15 17.62
N VAL A 343 -20.31 -1.08 17.67
CA VAL A 343 -21.39 -1.60 16.83
C VAL A 343 -22.62 -1.77 17.68
N THR A 344 -23.68 -1.04 17.34
CA THR A 344 -24.98 -1.14 17.99
C THR A 344 -25.89 -2.03 17.15
N TYR A 345 -26.46 -3.06 17.77
CA TYR A 345 -27.49 -3.89 17.14
C TYR A 345 -28.86 -3.50 17.69
N PRO A 346 -29.94 -3.57 16.89
CA PRO A 346 -31.29 -3.34 17.39
C PRO A 346 -31.58 -4.24 18.60
N GLY A 347 -31.96 -3.63 19.73
CA GLY A 347 -32.31 -4.34 20.95
C GLY A 347 -31.15 -4.90 21.79
N ALA A 348 -29.89 -4.60 21.46
CA ALA A 348 -28.72 -5.04 22.23
C ALA A 348 -27.82 -3.87 22.64
N PRO A 349 -27.12 -3.97 23.79
CA PRO A 349 -26.10 -3.00 24.14
C PRO A 349 -25.03 -2.96 23.05
N GLY A 350 -24.55 -1.75 22.72
CA GLY A 350 -23.49 -1.58 21.74
C GLY A 350 -22.22 -2.31 22.17
N ARG A 351 -21.66 -3.14 21.28
CA ARG A 351 -20.43 -3.89 21.53
C ARG A 351 -19.26 -3.26 20.80
N TRP A 352 -18.07 -3.35 21.35
CA TRP A 352 -16.86 -2.94 20.66
C TRP A 352 -16.29 -4.08 19.83
N GLU A 353 -16.01 -3.81 18.57
CA GLU A 353 -15.31 -4.72 17.67
C GLU A 353 -13.91 -4.20 17.36
N ARG A 354 -12.95 -5.13 17.24
CA ARG A 354 -11.55 -4.83 16.94
C ARG A 354 -11.20 -5.21 15.52
N TRP A 355 -10.52 -4.30 14.83
CA TRP A 355 -10.08 -4.43 13.44
C TRP A 355 -8.60 -4.05 13.35
N GLN A 356 -7.82 -4.81 12.59
CA GLN A 356 -6.39 -4.56 12.42
C GLN A 356 -6.09 -4.23 10.97
N GLN A 357 -5.48 -3.07 10.72
CA GLN A 357 -5.07 -2.68 9.38
C GLN A 357 -4.00 -3.62 8.83
N LEU A 358 -4.23 -4.06 7.60
CA LEU A 358 -3.24 -4.69 6.75
C LEU A 358 -2.37 -3.57 6.16
N TYR A 359 -1.12 -3.47 6.59
CA TYR A 359 -0.23 -2.40 6.13
C TYR A 359 0.23 -2.67 4.70
N GLU A 360 -0.23 -1.89 3.74
CA GLU A 360 -0.05 -2.19 2.30
C GLU A 360 1.19 -1.56 1.66
N ALA A 361 1.51 -0.33 2.04
CA ALA A 361 2.56 0.46 1.41
C ALA A 361 3.30 1.31 2.45
N GLY A 362 4.61 1.06 2.56
CA GLY A 362 5.37 1.47 3.74
C GLY A 362 6.62 2.28 3.47
N HIS A 363 6.98 2.59 2.23
CA HIS A 363 8.27 3.24 1.94
C HIS A 363 8.14 4.76 1.98
N ILE A 364 9.18 5.43 2.47
CA ILE A 364 9.31 6.91 2.48
C ILE A 364 9.79 7.47 1.12
N SER A 365 9.91 6.58 0.13
CA SER A 365 10.36 6.78 -1.24
C SER A 365 9.30 6.20 -2.18
N HIS A 366 9.60 6.08 -3.47
CA HIS A 366 8.65 5.67 -4.51
C HIS A 366 7.50 6.68 -4.70
N HIS A 367 7.79 7.95 -4.49
CA HIS A 367 6.80 9.00 -4.69
C HIS A 367 6.70 9.49 -6.13
N ASN A 368 7.75 9.37 -6.92
CA ASN A 368 7.84 10.02 -8.24
C ASN A 368 8.29 9.11 -9.38
N GLY A 369 8.22 7.79 -9.18
CA GLY A 369 8.55 6.78 -10.17
C GLY A 369 10.04 6.60 -10.46
N ARG A 370 10.94 7.20 -9.67
CA ARG A 370 12.40 7.00 -9.82
C ARG A 370 12.97 5.90 -8.94
N ASP A 371 12.13 5.33 -8.07
CA ASP A 371 12.50 4.29 -7.12
C ASP A 371 11.76 2.98 -7.43
N VAL A 372 12.47 1.85 -7.35
CA VAL A 372 11.88 0.51 -7.48
C VAL A 372 12.62 -0.50 -6.63
N ASP A 373 11.87 -1.39 -6.00
CA ASP A 373 12.43 -2.55 -5.31
C ASP A 373 12.48 -3.73 -6.28
N LEU A 374 13.63 -4.38 -6.32
CA LEU A 374 13.92 -5.47 -7.25
C LEU A 374 14.52 -6.63 -6.47
N SER A 375 14.08 -7.85 -6.75
CA SER A 375 14.70 -9.02 -6.14
C SER A 375 16.18 -9.12 -6.53
N TYR A 376 16.96 -9.87 -5.76
CA TYR A 376 18.24 -10.37 -6.26
C TYR A 376 18.01 -11.40 -7.38
N VAL A 377 19.05 -11.67 -8.17
CA VAL A 377 19.01 -12.79 -9.13
C VAL A 377 19.24 -14.07 -8.33
N THR A 378 18.41 -15.08 -8.56
CA THR A 378 18.51 -16.36 -7.84
C THR A 378 19.00 -17.48 -8.75
N THR A 379 19.53 -18.54 -8.15
CA THR A 379 20.10 -19.67 -8.90
C THR A 379 19.03 -20.37 -9.74
N ASP A 380 17.84 -20.57 -9.17
CA ASP A 380 16.76 -21.35 -9.77
C ASP A 380 15.53 -20.52 -10.19
N ASN A 381 15.64 -19.18 -10.22
CA ASN A 381 14.50 -18.26 -10.45
C ASN A 381 13.32 -18.50 -9.48
N THR A 382 13.64 -18.95 -8.27
CA THR A 382 12.69 -19.08 -7.16
C THR A 382 13.10 -18.16 -6.03
N ARG A 383 12.28 -18.07 -4.97
CA ARG A 383 12.60 -17.33 -3.73
C ARG A 383 12.90 -15.84 -3.94
N HIS A 384 12.38 -15.24 -5.01
CA HIS A 384 12.43 -13.79 -5.19
C HIS A 384 11.76 -13.10 -3.98
N PHE A 385 12.38 -12.03 -3.46
CA PHE A 385 11.95 -11.32 -2.24
C PHE A 385 12.04 -12.13 -0.93
N ALA A 386 12.58 -13.35 -0.94
CA ALA A 386 12.83 -14.11 0.28
C ALA A 386 14.19 -13.73 0.88
N VAL A 387 14.28 -13.77 2.21
CA VAL A 387 15.55 -13.60 2.94
C VAL A 387 16.33 -14.92 2.88
N ASP A 388 17.01 -15.13 1.77
CA ASP A 388 17.77 -16.35 1.50
C ASP A 388 19.02 -16.02 0.67
N LEU A 389 20.15 -15.88 1.34
CA LEU A 389 21.42 -15.55 0.70
C LEU A 389 22.01 -16.75 -0.04
N ASP A 390 21.65 -17.98 0.33
CA ASP A 390 22.17 -19.18 -0.33
C ASP A 390 21.50 -19.41 -1.69
N ALA A 391 20.27 -18.94 -1.85
CA ALA A 391 19.58 -18.93 -3.15
C ALA A 391 20.07 -17.84 -4.11
N MET A 392 20.89 -16.88 -3.64
CA MET A 392 21.39 -15.77 -4.45
C MET A 392 22.45 -16.25 -5.45
N ASP A 393 22.22 -15.97 -6.73
CA ASP A 393 23.26 -16.11 -7.76
C ASP A 393 24.16 -14.87 -7.69
N VAL A 394 25.25 -14.95 -6.92
CA VAL A 394 26.13 -13.80 -6.69
C VAL A 394 26.74 -13.25 -7.98
N PRO A 395 27.30 -14.06 -8.89
CA PRO A 395 27.80 -13.56 -10.17
C PRO A 395 26.74 -12.82 -10.99
N ALA A 396 25.55 -13.41 -11.16
CA ALA A 396 24.48 -12.79 -11.95
C ALA A 396 23.89 -11.55 -11.25
N THR A 397 23.78 -11.56 -9.92
CA THR A 397 23.34 -10.40 -9.13
C THR A 397 24.33 -9.24 -9.24
N TRP A 398 25.63 -9.52 -9.15
CA TRP A 398 26.63 -8.47 -9.35
C TRP A 398 26.59 -7.93 -10.77
N ARG A 399 26.45 -8.81 -11.77
CA ARG A 399 26.33 -8.40 -13.16
C ARG A 399 25.08 -7.55 -13.40
N TRP A 400 23.96 -7.89 -12.77
CA TRP A 400 22.74 -7.10 -12.80
C TRP A 400 22.98 -5.66 -12.32
N PHE A 401 23.69 -5.47 -11.20
CA PHE A 401 24.03 -4.13 -10.72
C PHE A 401 24.91 -3.35 -11.69
N GLU A 402 25.89 -3.99 -12.31
CA GLU A 402 26.71 -3.36 -13.35
C GLU A 402 25.86 -2.93 -14.54
N LEU A 403 24.97 -3.81 -15.02
CA LEU A 403 24.06 -3.52 -16.14
C LEU A 403 23.13 -2.36 -15.83
N LEU A 404 22.55 -2.30 -14.62
CA LEU A 404 21.73 -1.17 -14.21
C LEU A 404 22.49 0.15 -14.30
N VAL A 405 23.73 0.21 -13.81
CA VAL A 405 24.55 1.43 -13.85
C VAL A 405 24.95 1.80 -15.28
N THR A 406 25.44 0.84 -16.06
CA THR A 406 25.88 1.08 -17.43
C THR A 406 24.73 1.51 -18.33
N VAL A 407 23.59 0.81 -18.29
CA VAL A 407 22.42 1.14 -19.10
C VAL A 407 21.82 2.49 -18.70
N ALA A 408 21.74 2.77 -17.40
CA ALA A 408 21.28 4.06 -16.90
C ALA A 408 22.13 5.23 -17.41
N ASP A 409 23.45 5.09 -17.40
CA ASP A 409 24.38 6.11 -17.91
C ASP A 409 24.21 6.31 -19.43
N GLU A 410 24.19 5.22 -20.20
CA GLU A 410 23.98 5.25 -21.66
C GLU A 410 22.64 5.92 -22.05
N LEU A 411 21.61 5.77 -21.22
CA LEU A 411 20.27 6.32 -21.45
C LEU A 411 20.08 7.72 -20.83
N GLY A 412 21.13 8.33 -20.27
CA GLY A 412 21.05 9.67 -19.67
C GLY A 412 20.16 9.73 -18.42
N SER A 413 20.04 8.62 -17.69
CA SER A 413 19.23 8.48 -16.47
C SER A 413 20.04 7.80 -15.35
N PRO A 414 21.21 8.35 -14.93
CA PRO A 414 22.20 7.60 -14.15
C PRO A 414 21.65 7.10 -12.83
N VAL A 415 22.14 5.93 -12.38
CA VAL A 415 21.79 5.39 -11.06
C VAL A 415 22.37 6.31 -9.97
N GLU A 416 21.50 6.81 -9.10
CA GLU A 416 21.89 7.59 -7.92
C GLU A 416 22.43 6.65 -6.84
N MET A 417 21.68 5.59 -6.53
CA MET A 417 22.03 4.62 -5.50
C MET A 417 21.32 3.28 -5.68
N ILE A 418 21.93 2.24 -5.12
CA ILE A 418 21.34 0.93 -4.91
C ILE A 418 21.45 0.62 -3.41
N LEU A 419 20.32 0.52 -2.70
CA LEU A 419 20.33 0.15 -1.29
C LEU A 419 20.25 -1.37 -1.13
N VAL A 420 21.13 -1.91 -0.27
CA VAL A 420 21.17 -3.33 0.10
C VAL A 420 21.35 -3.47 1.60
N ASP A 421 20.96 -4.62 2.15
CA ASP A 421 21.19 -4.91 3.56
C ASP A 421 22.68 -5.16 3.86
N PRO A 422 23.18 -4.82 5.09
CA PRO A 422 24.54 -5.17 5.50
C PRO A 422 24.89 -6.66 5.39
N SER A 423 23.93 -7.57 5.56
CA SER A 423 24.13 -9.02 5.36
C SER A 423 24.43 -9.34 3.89
N VAL A 424 23.64 -8.79 2.96
CA VAL A 424 23.84 -8.95 1.51
C VAL A 424 25.18 -8.38 1.07
N LYS A 425 25.53 -7.16 1.50
CA LYS A 425 26.82 -6.57 1.12
C LYS A 425 28.00 -7.40 1.63
N ARG A 426 27.92 -7.96 2.85
CA ARG A 426 28.95 -8.89 3.34
C ARG A 426 29.01 -10.18 2.52
N HIS A 427 27.85 -10.74 2.16
CA HIS A 427 27.77 -11.94 1.35
C HIS A 427 28.38 -11.73 -0.05
N LEU A 428 28.04 -10.63 -0.73
CA LEU A 428 28.68 -10.24 -1.99
C LEU A 428 30.19 -10.06 -1.84
N ALA A 429 30.66 -9.39 -0.77
CA ALA A 429 32.09 -9.16 -0.54
C ALA A 429 32.89 -10.45 -0.39
N ALA A 430 32.29 -11.49 0.20
CA ALA A 430 32.94 -12.78 0.42
C ALA A 430 33.14 -13.58 -0.88
N HIS A 431 32.30 -13.35 -1.89
CA HIS A 431 32.27 -14.16 -3.12
C HIS A 431 32.77 -13.40 -4.35
N LEU A 432 32.83 -12.07 -4.31
CA LEU A 432 33.29 -11.25 -5.42
C LEU A 432 34.82 -11.11 -5.45
N PRO A 433 35.42 -10.97 -6.65
CA PRO A 433 36.85 -10.72 -6.76
C PRO A 433 37.20 -9.35 -6.15
N ARG A 434 38.37 -9.24 -5.50
CA ARG A 434 38.82 -8.00 -4.83
C ARG A 434 38.77 -6.74 -5.70
N ARG A 435 38.91 -6.87 -7.03
CA ARG A 435 38.78 -5.75 -7.98
C ARG A 435 37.38 -5.15 -8.01
N ALA A 436 36.33 -5.97 -7.87
CA ALA A 436 34.93 -5.52 -7.86
C ALA A 436 34.67 -4.58 -6.67
N LEU A 437 35.30 -4.89 -5.53
CA LEU A 437 35.19 -4.13 -4.28
C LEU A 437 35.86 -2.75 -4.34
N LYS A 438 36.65 -2.49 -5.39
CA LYS A 438 37.31 -1.20 -5.64
C LYS A 438 36.56 -0.32 -6.64
N THR A 439 35.48 -0.81 -7.25
CA THR A 439 34.72 -0.07 -8.25
C THR A 439 33.89 1.06 -7.63
N ALA A 440 33.51 2.06 -8.45
CA ALA A 440 32.55 3.09 -8.06
C ALA A 440 31.17 2.50 -7.71
N LEU A 441 30.77 1.39 -8.37
CA LEU A 441 29.57 0.64 -8.03
C LEU A 441 29.58 0.22 -6.56
N TRP A 442 30.66 -0.44 -6.11
CA TRP A 442 30.77 -0.92 -4.74
C TRP A 442 30.90 0.20 -3.69
N THR A 443 31.75 1.18 -3.98
CA THR A 443 32.19 2.20 -3.02
C THR A 443 31.25 3.39 -2.95
N ARG A 444 30.54 3.70 -4.05
CA ARG A 444 29.73 4.91 -4.18
C ARG A 444 28.25 4.66 -4.49
N ILE A 445 27.91 3.64 -5.28
CA ILE A 445 26.50 3.44 -5.69
C ILE A 445 25.77 2.50 -4.73
N ILE A 446 26.40 1.39 -4.34
CA ILE A 446 25.83 0.46 -3.36
C ILE A 446 25.94 1.05 -1.95
N ARG A 447 24.78 1.39 -1.38
CA ARG A 447 24.62 1.92 -0.02
C ARG A 447 23.94 0.91 0.89
N LEU A 448 24.20 1.03 2.19
CA LEU A 448 23.65 0.14 3.19
C LEU A 448 22.35 0.70 3.74
N ALA A 449 21.30 -0.11 3.78
CA ALA A 449 20.05 0.17 4.47
C ALA A 449 19.43 -1.14 4.96
N GLY A 450 19.04 -1.19 6.24
CA GLY A 450 18.44 -2.40 6.81
C GLY A 450 17.11 -2.77 6.16
N GLY A 451 16.77 -4.06 6.12
CA GLY A 451 15.50 -4.58 5.58
C GLY A 451 15.46 -4.77 4.06
N HIS A 452 16.63 -4.70 3.42
CA HIS A 452 16.84 -4.95 1.98
C HIS A 452 17.64 -6.25 1.78
N ASP A 453 17.27 -7.29 2.53
CA ASP A 453 17.93 -8.61 2.55
C ASP A 453 17.29 -9.60 1.58
N GLY A 454 16.00 -9.44 1.26
CA GLY A 454 15.33 -10.17 0.18
C GLY A 454 15.28 -9.44 -1.18
N HIS A 455 15.63 -8.15 -1.21
CA HIS A 455 15.58 -7.30 -2.41
C HIS A 455 16.56 -6.13 -2.30
N HIS A 456 16.83 -5.45 -3.40
CA HIS A 456 17.54 -4.17 -3.42
C HIS A 456 16.61 -3.03 -3.85
N HIS A 457 16.89 -1.83 -3.35
CA HIS A 457 16.17 -0.63 -3.73
C HIS A 457 17.01 0.17 -4.74
N LEU A 458 16.50 0.32 -5.96
CA LEU A 458 17.15 1.11 -7.00
C LEU A 458 16.55 2.51 -7.04
N ARG A 459 17.41 3.53 -7.10
CA ARG A 459 17.04 4.90 -7.45
C ARG A 459 17.86 5.42 -8.63
N ILE A 460 17.19 6.01 -9.60
CA ILE A 460 17.83 6.80 -10.67
C ILE A 460 17.71 8.30 -10.40
N LEU A 461 18.67 9.07 -10.91
CA LEU A 461 18.57 10.53 -10.99
C LEU A 461 17.44 10.93 -11.94
N ALA A 462 16.96 12.17 -11.80
CA ALA A 462 16.02 12.73 -12.77
C ALA A 462 16.68 12.81 -14.15
N ALA A 463 16.05 12.16 -15.14
CA ALA A 463 16.41 12.35 -16.53
C ALA A 463 15.89 13.72 -17.02
N ASP A 464 16.57 14.30 -18.01
CA ASP A 464 16.05 15.53 -18.62
C ASP A 464 14.74 15.26 -19.40
N ALA A 465 14.02 16.33 -19.75
CA ALA A 465 12.74 16.22 -20.43
C ALA A 465 12.83 15.49 -21.80
N ARG A 466 13.97 15.61 -22.49
CA ARG A 466 14.19 14.95 -23.78
C ARG A 466 14.38 13.44 -23.59
N ALA A 467 15.17 13.03 -22.59
CA ALA A 467 15.38 11.64 -22.23
C ALA A 467 14.08 10.98 -21.74
N GLU A 468 13.29 11.66 -20.90
CA GLU A 468 11.98 11.16 -20.47
C GLU A 468 11.01 10.96 -21.66
N THR A 469 10.98 11.93 -22.59
CA THR A 469 10.14 11.84 -23.80
C THR A 469 10.58 10.70 -24.70
N ALA A 470 11.89 10.56 -24.93
CA ALA A 470 12.45 9.48 -25.72
C ALA A 470 12.19 8.12 -25.07
N ALA A 471 12.30 8.02 -23.75
CA ALA A 471 12.01 6.80 -23.02
C ALA A 471 10.52 6.43 -23.10
N ARG A 472 9.62 7.41 -22.97
CA ARG A 472 8.17 7.19 -23.12
C ARG A 472 7.79 6.60 -24.46
N ARG A 473 8.38 7.09 -25.57
CA ARG A 473 8.11 6.54 -26.93
C ARG A 473 8.56 5.09 -27.09
N VAL A 474 9.58 4.67 -26.35
CA VAL A 474 10.06 3.28 -26.39
C VAL A 474 9.17 2.39 -25.53
N VAL A 475 8.80 2.87 -24.33
CA VAL A 475 8.11 2.07 -23.31
C VAL A 475 6.59 1.98 -23.55
N VAL A 476 6.01 2.98 -24.21
CA VAL A 476 4.58 3.03 -24.53
C VAL A 476 4.46 3.05 -26.06
N PRO A 477 4.01 1.95 -26.70
CA PRO A 477 3.80 1.90 -28.15
C PRO A 477 2.89 3.04 -28.61
N GLU A 478 3.23 3.68 -29.73
CA GLU A 478 2.54 4.88 -30.22
C GLU A 478 1.06 4.62 -30.50
N ASP A 479 0.71 3.43 -30.97
CA ASP A 479 -0.65 2.94 -31.27
C ASP A 479 -1.55 2.78 -30.04
N ARG A 480 -1.00 2.90 -28.83
CA ARG A 480 -1.75 2.92 -27.57
C ARG A 480 -1.55 4.18 -26.73
N VAL A 481 -0.86 5.19 -27.25
CA VAL A 481 -0.86 6.52 -26.64
C VAL A 481 -2.25 7.10 -26.87
N PRO A 482 -3.06 7.35 -25.81
CA PRO A 482 -4.37 7.97 -25.99
C PRO A 482 -4.22 9.27 -26.79
N ASP A 483 -5.10 9.51 -27.76
CA ASP A 483 -5.01 10.67 -28.67
C ASP A 483 -4.93 12.02 -27.92
N SER A 484 -5.40 12.03 -26.67
CA SER A 484 -5.31 13.14 -25.76
C SER A 484 -3.90 13.54 -25.31
N VAL A 485 -3.00 12.58 -25.11
CA VAL A 485 -1.59 12.85 -24.82
C VAL A 485 -0.91 13.44 -26.06
N ARG A 486 -1.39 13.07 -27.26
CA ARG A 486 -0.92 13.64 -28.53
C ARG A 486 -1.39 15.09 -28.72
N GLU A 487 -2.60 15.43 -28.29
CA GLU A 487 -3.13 16.81 -28.39
C GLU A 487 -2.58 17.78 -27.34
N GLY A 488 -2.36 17.33 -26.10
CA GLY A 488 -1.81 18.15 -25.02
C GLY A 488 -0.42 18.74 -25.33
N HIS A 489 0.39 18.04 -26.14
CA HIS A 489 1.67 18.54 -26.64
C HIS A 489 1.56 19.51 -27.83
N ARG A 490 0.45 19.49 -28.58
CA ARG A 490 0.22 20.43 -29.69
C ARG A 490 -0.29 21.79 -29.20
N ARG A 491 -1.08 21.83 -28.13
CA ARG A 491 -1.66 23.09 -27.60
C ARG A 491 -0.71 23.91 -26.70
N ARG A 492 0.50 23.39 -26.41
CA ARG A 492 1.53 24.09 -25.61
C ARG A 492 2.74 24.55 -26.46
N ARG A 493 2.61 24.57 -27.79
CA ARG A 493 3.59 25.15 -28.71
C ARG A 493 3.12 26.48 -29.24
#